data_AF-A0A348YNK5-F1
#
_entry.id   AF-A0A348YNK5-F1
#
_cell.length_a   1.000
_cell.length_b   1.000
_cell.length_c   1.000
_cell.angle_alpha   90.00
_cell.angle_beta   90.00
_cell.angle_gamma   90.00
#
_symmetry.space_group_name_H-M   'P 1'
#
loop_
_entity.id
_entity.type
_entity.pdbx_description
1 polymer ?
#
loop_
_entity_poly.entity_id
_entity_poly.type
_entity_poly.pdbx_seq_one_letter_code
_entity_poly.pdbx_strand_id
1 'polypeptide(L)'
;MRNFLSSMVASRFFQFYVTLILFILLFGFGSVCFDGFFSPQVFLNLFIDNAPLIIVTVGITFTILSGFGGIDLSVGAVVALTCMSLAWLMRDTTLNPWLCMFLVLFIGIAVGTLNGFLVTFFRLQPFIVTLGTMFLCR
;
A
#
# COMPACT_ATOMS: atom_id res chain seq x y z
N MET A 1 1.75 18.01 35.39
CA MET A 1 2.30 17.45 34.14
C MET A 1 2.08 15.94 33.96
N ARG A 2 2.29 15.09 34.98
CA ARG A 2 2.18 13.62 34.83
C ARG A 2 0.78 13.10 34.40
N ASN A 3 -0.30 13.70 34.91
CA ASN A 3 -1.68 13.29 34.59
C ASN A 3 -2.14 13.70 33.17
N PHE A 4 -1.51 14.71 32.57
CA PHE A 4 -1.84 15.19 31.22
C PHE A 4 -1.12 14.38 30.14
N LEU A 5 0.13 13.98 30.42
CA LEU A 5 0.87 13.05 29.57
C LEU A 5 0.21 11.65 29.57
N SER A 6 -0.26 11.16 30.72
CA SER A 6 -0.95 9.87 30.78
C SER A 6 -2.30 9.87 30.05
N SER A 7 -3.03 10.98 30.04
CA SER A 7 -4.29 11.08 29.30
C SER A 7 -4.09 11.20 27.79
N MET A 8 -3.02 11.87 27.33
CA MET A 8 -2.63 11.88 25.92
C MET A 8 -2.17 10.50 25.45
N VAL A 9 -1.36 9.79 26.25
CA VAL A 9 -0.88 8.43 25.91
C VAL A 9 -2.03 7.43 25.83
N ALA A 10 -3.07 7.58 26.66
CA ALA A 10 -4.26 6.74 26.62
C ALA A 10 -5.25 7.12 25.49
N SER A 11 -4.98 8.18 24.72
CA SER A 11 -5.91 8.66 23.69
C SER A 11 -5.77 7.88 22.37
N ARG A 12 -6.88 7.65 21.67
CA ARG A 12 -6.91 7.02 20.32
C ARG A 12 -6.05 7.78 19.30
N PHE A 13 -5.81 9.08 19.53
CA PHE A 13 -5.02 9.94 18.65
C PHE A 13 -3.53 9.99 19.01
N PHE A 14 -3.10 9.28 20.06
CA PHE A 14 -1.71 9.25 20.50
C PHE A 14 -0.75 8.91 19.36
N GLN A 15 -1.05 7.84 18.61
CA GLN A 15 -0.23 7.40 17.48
C GLN A 15 -0.13 8.49 16.40
N PHE A 16 -1.23 9.16 16.09
CA PHE A 16 -1.24 10.25 15.11
C PHE A 16 -0.33 11.41 15.55
N TYR A 17 -0.47 11.86 16.80
CA TYR A 17 0.35 12.95 17.34
C TYR A 17 1.84 12.58 17.40
N VAL A 18 2.17 11.34 17.80
CA VAL A 18 3.55 10.85 17.81
C VAL A 18 4.13 10.88 16.39
N THR A 19 3.39 10.38 15.41
CA THR A 19 3.87 10.33 14.01
C THR A 19 4.07 11.74 13.45
N LEU A 20 3.15 12.67 13.73
CA LEU A 20 3.23 14.07 13.29
C LEU A 20 4.43 14.79 13.93
N ILE A 21 4.64 14.65 15.23
CA ILE A 21 5.77 15.26 15.94
C ILE A 21 7.09 14.70 15.40
N LEU A 22 7.16 13.38 15.20
CA LEU A 22 8.36 12.71 14.70
C LEU A 22 8.67 13.14 13.27
N PHE A 23 7.65 13.30 12.42
CA PHE A 23 7.80 13.88 11.08
C PHE A 23 8.37 15.30 11.14
N ILE A 24 7.77 16.21 11.94
CA ILE A 24 8.24 17.60 12.06
C ILE A 24 9.68 17.66 12.56
N LEU A 25 10.02 16.85 13.58
CA LEU A 25 11.38 16.82 14.14
C LEU A 25 12.41 16.32 13.13
N LEU A 26 12.14 15.20 12.44
CA LEU A 26 13.07 14.66 11.46
C LEU A 26 13.19 15.54 10.22
N PHE A 27 12.08 16.10 9.74
CA PHE A 27 12.07 17.00 8.60
C PHE A 27 12.79 18.32 8.94
N GLY A 28 12.54 18.87 10.13
CA GLY A 28 13.23 20.05 10.64
C GLY A 28 14.72 19.82 10.85
N PHE A 29 15.11 18.69 11.46
CA PHE A 29 16.52 18.31 11.62
C PHE A 29 17.21 18.14 10.27
N GLY A 30 16.57 17.44 9.32
CA GLY A 30 17.06 17.29 7.96
C GLY A 30 17.25 18.64 7.25
N SER A 31 16.36 19.60 7.48
CA SER A 31 16.46 20.95 6.90
C SER A 31 17.66 21.75 7.38
N VAL A 32 18.16 21.47 8.59
CA VAL A 32 19.34 22.13 9.15
C VAL A 32 20.64 21.41 8.76
N CYS A 33 20.60 20.07 8.65
CA CYS A 33 21.79 19.27 8.34
C CYS A 33 22.13 19.19 6.86
N PHE A 34 21.16 19.38 5.96
CA PHE A 34 21.34 19.19 4.51
C PHE A 34 20.88 20.41 3.71
N ASP A 35 21.78 20.94 2.89
CA ASP A 35 21.47 22.06 1.98
C ASP A 35 20.41 21.66 0.95
N GLY A 36 19.38 22.49 0.80
CA GLY A 36 18.28 22.24 -0.16
C GLY A 36 17.19 21.29 0.32
N PHE A 37 17.28 20.72 1.53
CA PHE A 37 16.29 19.79 2.07
C PHE A 37 14.91 20.43 2.30
N PHE A 38 14.85 21.74 2.55
CA PHE A 38 13.58 22.49 2.66
C PHE A 38 12.92 22.79 1.29
N SER A 39 13.49 22.31 0.19
CA SER A 39 12.90 22.47 -1.13
C SER A 39 11.52 21.79 -1.23
N PRO A 40 10.52 22.40 -1.88
CA PRO A 40 9.24 21.76 -2.17
C PRO A 40 9.39 20.41 -2.88
N GLN A 41 10.45 20.23 -3.69
CA GLN A 41 10.70 18.99 -4.39
C GLN A 41 10.99 17.82 -3.42
N VAL A 42 11.74 18.05 -2.35
CA VAL A 42 12.05 17.01 -1.36
C VAL A 42 10.78 16.57 -0.64
N PHE A 43 9.91 17.53 -0.31
CA PHE A 43 8.60 17.23 0.25
C PHE A 43 7.71 16.44 -0.72
N LEU A 44 7.67 16.82 -2.01
CA LEU A 44 6.90 16.10 -3.03
C LEU A 44 7.46 14.69 -3.30
N ASN A 45 8.77 14.50 -3.22
CA ASN A 45 9.39 13.18 -3.38
C ASN A 45 8.88 12.19 -2.33
N LEU A 46 8.57 12.63 -1.11
CA LEU A 46 7.94 11.76 -0.10
C LEU A 46 6.62 11.17 -0.59
N PHE A 47 5.82 11.93 -1.34
CA PHE A 47 4.57 11.44 -1.91
C PHE A 47 4.81 10.55 -3.13
N ILE A 48 5.80 10.87 -3.96
CA ILE A 48 6.14 10.07 -5.15
C ILE A 48 6.63 8.68 -4.71
N ASP A 49 7.53 8.61 -3.73
CA ASP A 49 8.10 7.36 -3.25
C ASP A 49 7.05 6.49 -2.53
N ASN A 50 6.04 7.11 -1.90
CA ASN A 50 4.94 6.42 -1.23
C ASN A 50 3.69 6.26 -2.10
N ALA A 51 3.70 6.75 -3.35
CA ALA A 51 2.54 6.69 -4.24
C ALA A 51 1.97 5.26 -4.40
N PRO A 52 2.79 4.20 -4.56
CA PRO A 52 2.27 2.83 -4.65
C PRO A 52 1.48 2.41 -3.41
N LEU A 53 1.97 2.74 -2.21
CA LEU A 53 1.29 2.42 -0.95
C LEU A 53 -0.01 3.20 -0.78
N ILE A 54 -0.02 4.47 -1.17
CA ILE A 54 -1.21 5.32 -1.14
C ILE A 54 -2.29 4.73 -2.06
N ILE A 55 -1.94 4.39 -3.31
CA ILE A 55 -2.88 3.81 -4.28
C ILE A 55 -3.43 2.47 -3.78
N VAL A 56 -2.56 1.60 -3.26
CA VAL A 56 -2.96 0.30 -2.71
C VAL A 56 -3.92 0.45 -1.53
N THR A 57 -3.65 1.39 -0.62
CA THR A 57 -4.48 1.62 0.58
C THR A 57 -5.90 2.08 0.21
N VAL A 58 -6.05 2.88 -0.84
CA VAL A 58 -7.36 3.24 -1.39
C VAL A 58 -8.13 1.99 -1.84
N GLY A 59 -7.46 1.05 -2.51
CA GLY A 59 -8.06 -0.23 -2.91
C GLY A 59 -8.51 -1.09 -1.71
N ILE A 60 -7.65 -1.23 -0.70
CA ILE A 60 -7.94 -2.01 0.52
C ILE A 60 -9.12 -1.41 1.31
N THR A 61 -9.35 -0.09 1.21
CA THR A 61 -10.50 0.54 1.88
C THR A 61 -11.82 -0.08 1.41
N PHE A 62 -11.96 -0.40 0.12
CA PHE A 62 -13.16 -1.05 -0.40
C PHE A 62 -13.32 -2.49 0.09
N THR A 63 -12.23 -3.24 0.26
CA THR A 63 -12.30 -4.63 0.74
C THR A 63 -12.76 -4.69 2.20
N ILE A 64 -12.23 -3.79 3.04
CA ILE A 64 -12.63 -3.65 4.44
C ILE A 64 -14.10 -3.22 4.55
N LEU A 65 -14.54 -2.28 3.71
CA LEU A 65 -15.92 -1.76 3.73
C LEU A 65 -16.95 -2.71 3.13
N SER A 66 -16.55 -3.80 2.46
CA SER A 66 -17.46 -4.71 1.75
C SER A 66 -18.44 -5.51 2.64
N GLY A 67 -18.61 -5.14 3.91
CA GLY A 67 -19.64 -5.66 4.83
C GLY A 67 -19.29 -7.01 5.46
N PHE A 68 -18.49 -7.84 4.78
CA PHE A 68 -18.06 -9.15 5.28
C PHE A 68 -16.86 -9.09 6.26
N GLY A 69 -16.42 -7.89 6.66
CA GLY A 69 -15.25 -7.71 7.52
C GLY A 69 -13.96 -8.24 6.88
N GLY A 70 -13.88 -8.16 5.54
CA GLY A 70 -12.80 -8.78 4.78
C GLY A 70 -11.47 -8.05 4.97
N ILE A 71 -10.48 -8.75 5.50
CA ILE A 71 -9.08 -8.34 5.46
C ILE A 71 -8.46 -8.94 4.21
N ASP A 72 -7.98 -8.10 3.29
CA ASP A 72 -7.24 -8.57 2.13
C ASP A 72 -5.76 -8.79 2.48
N LEU A 73 -5.35 -10.06 2.58
CA LEU A 73 -3.95 -10.43 2.79
C LEU A 73 -3.16 -10.59 1.50
N SER A 74 -3.83 -10.72 0.36
CA SER A 74 -3.20 -11.04 -0.92
C SER A 74 -2.43 -9.86 -1.51
N VAL A 75 -2.78 -8.63 -1.11
CA VAL A 75 -2.30 -7.39 -1.75
C VAL A 75 -0.77 -7.29 -1.86
N GLY A 76 -0.03 -7.70 -0.82
CA GLY A 76 1.43 -7.71 -0.84
C GLY A 76 2.00 -8.70 -1.86
N ALA A 77 1.41 -9.90 -1.95
CA ALA A 77 1.80 -10.92 -2.91
C ALA A 77 1.44 -10.52 -4.35
N VAL A 78 0.28 -9.89 -4.56
CA VAL A 78 -0.12 -9.38 -5.89
C VAL A 78 0.81 -8.26 -6.36
N VAL A 79 1.20 -7.36 -5.47
CA VAL A 79 2.21 -6.33 -5.78
C VAL A 79 3.55 -6.97 -6.13
N ALA A 80 4.02 -7.97 -5.37
CA ALA A 80 5.25 -8.68 -5.68
C ALA A 80 5.19 -9.38 -7.05
N LEU A 81 4.10 -10.10 -7.34
CA LEU A 81 3.87 -10.77 -8.62
C LEU A 81 3.87 -9.78 -9.79
N THR A 82 3.15 -8.67 -9.67
CA THR A 82 3.05 -7.66 -10.74
C THR A 82 4.39 -6.97 -10.98
N CYS A 83 5.13 -6.62 -9.93
CA CYS A 83 6.49 -6.06 -10.05
C CYS A 83 7.46 -7.04 -10.71
N MET A 84 7.48 -8.31 -10.28
CA MET A 84 8.36 -9.34 -10.87
C MET A 84 7.98 -9.66 -12.31
N SER A 85 6.69 -9.73 -12.62
CA SER A 85 6.20 -9.94 -13.98
C SER A 85 6.59 -8.79 -14.89
N LEU A 86 6.47 -7.53 -14.42
CA LEU A 86 6.91 -6.36 -15.17
C LEU A 86 8.41 -6.38 -15.42
N ALA A 87 9.21 -6.67 -14.38
CA ALA A 87 10.66 -6.75 -14.49
C ALA A 87 11.10 -7.83 -15.48
N TRP A 88 10.46 -9.00 -15.44
CA TRP A 88 10.70 -10.10 -16.37
C TRP A 88 10.31 -9.71 -17.81
N LEU A 89 9.11 -9.15 -18.01
CA LEU A 89 8.67 -8.69 -19.32
C LEU A 89 9.63 -7.64 -19.89
N MET A 90 10.05 -6.66 -19.11
CA MET A 90 10.96 -5.62 -19.59
C MET A 90 12.39 -6.10 -19.85
N ARG A 91 12.85 -7.11 -19.11
CA ARG A 91 14.23 -7.61 -19.20
C ARG A 91 14.39 -8.68 -20.28
N ASP A 92 13.48 -9.65 -20.31
CA ASP A 92 13.64 -10.88 -21.08
C ASP A 92 12.76 -10.88 -22.35
N THR A 93 11.94 -9.85 -22.55
CA THR A 93 11.18 -9.67 -23.79
C THR A 93 11.50 -8.32 -24.44
N THR A 94 11.40 -8.26 -25.77
CA THR A 94 11.57 -7.01 -26.53
C THR A 94 10.25 -6.24 -26.68
N LEU A 95 9.28 -6.49 -25.79
CA LEU A 95 7.98 -5.86 -25.86
C LEU A 95 8.06 -4.37 -25.52
N ASN A 96 7.17 -3.59 -26.11
CA ASN A 96 7.07 -2.17 -25.83
C ASN A 96 6.69 -1.94 -24.34
N PRO A 97 7.34 -1.01 -23.61
CA PRO A 97 7.02 -0.71 -22.22
C PRO A 97 5.53 -0.44 -21.94
N TRP A 98 4.83 0.22 -22.87
CA TRP A 98 3.39 0.46 -22.76
C TRP A 98 2.59 -0.85 -22.75
N LEU A 99 2.98 -1.81 -23.59
CA LEU A 99 2.32 -3.12 -23.64
C LEU A 99 2.60 -3.93 -22.37
N CYS A 100 3.83 -3.90 -21.86
CA CYS A 100 4.19 -4.55 -20.60
C CYS A 100 3.34 -4.01 -19.44
N MET A 101 3.11 -2.69 -19.39
CA MET A 101 2.23 -2.06 -18.40
C MET A 101 0.80 -2.60 -18.49
N PHE A 102 0.21 -2.67 -19.69
CA PHE A 102 -1.15 -3.21 -19.87
C PHE A 102 -1.27 -4.67 -19.46
N LEU A 103 -0.28 -5.50 -19.79
CA LEU A 103 -0.26 -6.91 -19.41
C LEU A 103 -0.23 -7.10 -17.90
N VAL A 104 0.58 -6.31 -17.19
CA VAL A 104 0.72 -6.41 -15.73
C VAL A 104 -0.53 -5.87 -15.03
N LEU A 105 -1.13 -4.80 -15.54
CA LEU A 105 -2.43 -4.33 -15.06
C LEU A 105 -3.51 -5.40 -15.23
N PHE A 106 -3.50 -6.11 -16.36
CA PHE A 106 -4.44 -7.21 -16.60
C PHE A 106 -4.27 -8.35 -15.58
N ILE A 107 -3.03 -8.71 -15.21
CA ILE A 107 -2.76 -9.69 -14.15
C ILE A 107 -3.43 -9.24 -12.83
N GLY A 108 -3.24 -7.98 -12.43
CA GLY A 108 -3.85 -7.44 -11.22
C GLY A 108 -5.38 -7.48 -11.24
N ILE A 109 -6.00 -7.09 -12.36
CA ILE A 109 -7.45 -7.15 -12.56
C ILE A 109 -7.97 -8.59 -12.49
N ALA A 110 -7.27 -9.52 -13.13
CA ALA A 110 -7.65 -10.93 -13.16
C ALA A 110 -7.64 -11.53 -11.74
N VAL A 111 -6.59 -11.29 -10.96
CA VAL A 111 -6.49 -11.76 -9.58
C VAL A 111 -7.53 -11.10 -8.68
N GLY A 112 -7.74 -9.79 -8.82
CA GLY A 112 -8.77 -9.07 -8.05
C GLY A 112 -10.18 -9.56 -8.36
N THR A 113 -10.47 -9.83 -9.64
CA THR A 113 -11.76 -10.35 -10.09
C THR A 113 -11.98 -11.79 -9.62
N LEU A 114 -10.94 -12.63 -9.65
CA LEU A 114 -10.99 -13.97 -9.08
C LEU A 114 -11.36 -13.92 -7.59
N ASN A 115 -10.67 -13.08 -6.81
CA ASN A 115 -10.96 -12.91 -5.38
C ASN A 115 -12.39 -12.43 -5.15
N GLY A 116 -12.84 -11.38 -5.87
CA GLY A 116 -14.19 -10.86 -5.77
C GLY A 116 -15.25 -11.87 -6.16
N PHE A 117 -15.03 -12.62 -7.26
CA PHE A 117 -15.92 -13.66 -7.72
C PHE A 117 -16.08 -14.79 -6.70
N LEU A 118 -14.97 -15.28 -6.12
CA LEU A 118 -15.00 -16.33 -5.10
C LEU A 118 -15.74 -15.89 -3.84
N VAL A 119 -15.55 -14.64 -3.40
CA VAL A 119 -16.25 -14.09 -2.24
C VAL A 119 -17.74 -13.91 -2.52
N THR A 120 -18.11 -13.27 -3.63
CA THR A 120 -19.51 -12.91 -3.92
C THR A 120 -20.34 -14.12 -4.34
N PHE A 121 -19.82 -14.98 -5.22
CA PHE A 121 -20.58 -16.10 -5.78
C PHE A 121 -20.65 -17.30 -4.83
N PHE A 122 -19.50 -17.71 -4.27
CA PHE A 122 -19.44 -18.86 -3.37
C PHE A 122 -19.66 -18.50 -1.89
N ARG A 123 -19.85 -17.21 -1.58
CA ARG A 123 -20.05 -16.70 -0.21
C ARG A 123 -18.95 -17.12 0.76
N LEU A 124 -17.72 -17.24 0.24
CA LEU A 124 -16.55 -17.58 1.04
C LEU A 124 -16.10 -16.36 1.85
N GLN A 125 -15.55 -16.61 3.04
CA GLN A 125 -15.03 -15.53 3.87
C GLN A 125 -13.79 -14.89 3.22
N PRO A 126 -13.72 -13.55 3.05
CA PRO A 126 -12.66 -12.90 2.27
C PRO A 126 -11.24 -13.20 2.75
N PHE A 127 -11.07 -13.41 4.06
CA PHE A 127 -9.80 -13.79 4.66
C PHE A 127 -9.22 -15.08 4.06
N ILE A 128 -10.05 -16.12 3.89
CA ILE A 128 -9.59 -17.42 3.39
C ILE A 128 -9.22 -17.34 1.91
N VAL A 129 -10.06 -16.65 1.12
CA VAL A 129 -9.82 -16.46 -0.31
C VAL A 129 -8.52 -15.68 -0.54
N THR A 130 -8.35 -14.55 0.14
CA THR A 130 -7.16 -13.71 -0.03
C THR A 130 -5.90 -14.36 0.55
N LEU A 131 -6.00 -15.18 1.60
CA LEU A 131 -4.88 -16.00 2.06
C LEU A 131 -4.47 -17.06 1.03
N GLY A 132 -5.43 -17.74 0.40
CA GLY A 132 -5.15 -18.67 -0.70
C GLY A 132 -4.46 -17.99 -1.88
N THR A 133 -4.98 -16.83 -2.30
CA THR A 133 -4.39 -16.02 -3.37
C THR A 133 -3.01 -15.49 -3.01
N MET A 134 -2.76 -15.14 -1.74
CA MET A 134 -1.44 -14.77 -1.26
C MET A 134 -0.43 -15.89 -1.52
N PHE A 135 -0.77 -17.15 -1.22
CA PHE A 135 0.13 -18.29 -1.49
C PHE A 135 0.28 -18.59 -2.97
N LEU A 136 -0.74 -18.31 -3.79
CA LEU A 136 -0.67 -18.48 -5.25
C LEU A 136 0.25 -17.43 -5.90
N CYS A 137 0.19 -16.18 -5.42
CA CYS A 137 0.94 -15.05 -5.99
C CYS A 137 2.33 -14.85 -5.37
N ARG A 138 2.69 -15.60 -4.32
CA ARG A 138 3.97 -15.50 -3.60
C ARG A 138 5.01 -16.45 -4.17
#